data_AF-A0AAD7XHM6-F1
#
_entry.id   AF-A0AAD7XHM6-F1
#
_cell.length_a   1.000
_cell.length_b   1.000
_cell.length_c   1.000
_cell.angle_alpha   90.00
_cell.angle_beta   90.00
_cell.angle_gamma   90.00
#
_symmetry.space_group_name_H-M   'P 1'
#
loop_
_entity.id
_entity.type
_entity.pdbx_description
1 polymer ?
#
loop_
_entity_poly.entity_id
_entity_poly.type
_entity_poly.pdbx_seq_one_letter_code
_entity_poly.pdbx_strand_id
1 'polypeptide(L)'
;MGCGGSRCTNAVIGGGGNGGESHRKSKEARDLRERIVQMLKIKKSELSKQEQKVTFWQILMKAKSLNKTYKRITTVYKSLDANGDGHLDDAELQQMVNELGISEEVTATDLKNIIELCDIDGDRTISLKEFIVALTILYLLKAVPSIMTQTSPYKKVAKPSRDQLDAVRDAQRDDGTASPSPTAAGGKQQVFLGCSNDINYLVHWVVAAYLIFDVDCTGHIDKATVQKMQRQNEKENGSDLFLSEDRWGEIDWDKNGQVDFEEFVFAFSEWIKDFSHDATDDA
;
A
#
# COMPACT_ATOMS: atom_id res chain seq x y z
N MET A 1 -26.49 21.40 -75.68
CA MET A 1 -25.84 22.57 -75.08
C MET A 1 -26.31 22.69 -73.63
N GLY A 2 -25.37 22.78 -72.67
CA GLY A 2 -25.55 23.12 -71.24
C GLY A 2 -26.08 21.98 -70.35
N CYS A 3 -25.32 21.28 -69.48
CA CYS A 3 -24.39 21.61 -68.37
C CYS A 3 -25.04 21.80 -66.99
N GLY A 4 -24.55 21.00 -66.01
CA GLY A 4 -24.45 21.29 -64.56
C GLY A 4 -25.70 20.97 -63.71
N GLY A 5 -25.65 20.36 -62.52
CA GLY A 5 -24.55 19.97 -61.64
C GLY A 5 -24.98 20.10 -60.16
N SER A 6 -24.67 19.06 -59.35
CA SER A 6 -24.32 19.11 -57.91
C SER A 6 -25.36 19.24 -56.76
N ARG A 7 -25.25 18.25 -55.86
CA ARG A 7 -25.11 18.28 -54.36
C ARG A 7 -26.24 17.81 -53.43
N CYS A 8 -25.92 16.69 -52.75
CA CYS A 8 -25.87 16.40 -51.31
C CYS A 8 -27.10 16.63 -50.39
N THR A 9 -27.46 15.60 -49.60
CA THR A 9 -27.08 15.49 -48.15
C THR A 9 -27.52 14.15 -47.51
N ASN A 10 -26.72 13.73 -46.53
CA ASN A 10 -26.83 12.56 -45.65
C ASN A 10 -27.99 12.66 -44.64
N ALA A 11 -28.45 11.50 -44.15
CA ALA A 11 -28.95 11.35 -42.78
C ALA A 11 -28.48 10.02 -42.17
N VAL A 12 -27.88 10.16 -40.98
CA VAL A 12 -27.29 9.15 -40.08
C VAL A 12 -28.31 8.75 -39.02
N ILE A 13 -28.39 7.47 -38.63
CA ILE A 13 -28.54 6.95 -37.25
C ILE A 13 -27.94 5.52 -37.27
N GLY A 14 -26.92 5.08 -36.51
CA GLY A 14 -26.33 5.60 -35.29
C GLY A 14 -26.79 4.81 -34.05
N GLY A 15 -26.31 3.58 -33.83
CA GLY A 15 -26.61 2.81 -32.62
C GLY A 15 -25.74 1.56 -32.49
N GLY A 16 -24.63 1.65 -31.75
CA GLY A 16 -23.77 0.51 -31.48
C GLY A 16 -22.88 0.72 -30.25
N GLY A 17 -22.99 -0.22 -29.29
CA GLY A 17 -21.89 -0.66 -28.44
C GLY A 17 -21.77 -0.05 -27.04
N ASN A 18 -22.46 -0.63 -26.04
CA ASN A 18 -22.16 -0.40 -24.61
C ASN A 18 -21.92 -1.71 -23.80
N GLY A 19 -22.05 -2.90 -24.42
CA GLY A 19 -21.95 -4.19 -23.73
C GLY A 19 -20.54 -4.79 -23.64
N GLY A 20 -19.64 -4.46 -24.58
CA GLY A 20 -18.30 -5.06 -24.64
C GLY A 20 -17.29 -4.45 -23.65
N GLU A 21 -17.46 -3.17 -23.31
CA GLU A 21 -16.48 -2.44 -22.49
C GLU A 21 -16.64 -2.76 -21.00
N SER A 22 -17.88 -2.90 -20.52
CA SER A 22 -18.18 -3.27 -19.13
C SER A 22 -17.73 -4.70 -18.80
N HIS A 23 -17.91 -5.64 -19.74
CA HIS A 23 -17.44 -7.02 -19.58
C HIS A 23 -15.90 -7.14 -19.55
N ARG A 24 -15.20 -6.33 -20.35
CA ARG A 24 -13.73 -6.31 -20.38
C ARG A 24 -13.15 -5.79 -19.07
N LYS A 25 -13.67 -4.68 -18.54
CA LYS A 25 -13.24 -4.11 -17.24
C LYS A 25 -13.44 -5.10 -16.08
N SER A 26 -14.60 -5.75 -16.02
CA SER A 26 -14.88 -6.78 -15.00
C SER A 26 -13.89 -7.94 -15.05
N LYS A 27 -13.43 -8.34 -16.25
CA LYS A 27 -12.42 -9.38 -16.43
C LYS A 27 -11.02 -8.91 -15.99
N GLU A 28 -10.62 -7.70 -16.36
CA GLU A 28 -9.31 -7.13 -16.02
C GLU A 28 -9.14 -6.93 -14.50
N ALA A 29 -10.17 -6.42 -13.82
CA ALA A 29 -10.18 -6.31 -12.35
C ALA A 29 -10.10 -7.69 -11.66
N ARG A 30 -10.80 -8.70 -12.21
CA ARG A 30 -10.73 -10.07 -11.70
C ARG A 30 -9.33 -10.67 -11.83
N ASP A 31 -8.66 -10.46 -12.96
CA ASP A 31 -7.29 -10.94 -13.20
C ASP A 31 -6.30 -10.34 -12.19
N LEU A 32 -6.45 -9.03 -11.88
CA LEU A 32 -5.64 -8.37 -10.87
C LEU A 32 -5.87 -8.96 -9.47
N ARG A 33 -7.12 -9.18 -9.06
CA ARG A 33 -7.43 -9.81 -7.76
C ARG A 33 -6.87 -11.23 -7.67
N GLU A 34 -6.98 -12.03 -8.74
CA GLU A 34 -6.39 -13.37 -8.79
C GLU A 34 -4.87 -13.32 -8.63
N ARG A 35 -4.19 -12.35 -9.24
CA ARG A 35 -2.75 -12.12 -9.05
C ARG A 35 -2.43 -11.74 -7.61
N ILE A 36 -3.19 -10.83 -6.99
CA ILE A 36 -3.00 -10.45 -5.57
C ILE A 36 -3.06 -11.70 -4.68
N VAL A 37 -4.07 -12.55 -4.86
CA VAL A 37 -4.21 -13.80 -4.10
C VAL A 37 -3.04 -14.76 -4.33
N GLN A 38 -2.53 -14.88 -5.56
CA GLN A 38 -1.32 -15.68 -5.83
C GLN A 38 -0.11 -15.13 -5.07
N MET A 39 0.05 -13.81 -5.02
CA MET A 39 1.16 -13.17 -4.31
C MET A 39 1.02 -13.31 -2.79
N LEU A 40 -0.20 -13.24 -2.24
CA LEU A 40 -0.49 -13.55 -0.84
C LEU A 40 -0.08 -14.98 -0.47
N LYS A 41 -0.37 -15.96 -1.33
CA LYS A 41 0.06 -17.37 -1.14
C LYS A 41 1.58 -17.50 -1.12
N ILE A 42 2.27 -16.84 -2.05
CA ILE A 42 3.74 -16.80 -2.07
C ILE A 42 4.25 -16.19 -0.76
N LYS A 43 3.71 -15.05 -0.33
CA LYS A 43 4.16 -14.34 0.86
C LYS A 43 3.94 -15.14 2.14
N LYS A 44 2.82 -15.85 2.24
CA LYS A 44 2.57 -16.78 3.33
C LYS A 44 3.62 -17.91 3.39
N SER A 45 4.00 -18.47 2.24
CA SER A 45 5.04 -19.48 2.18
C SER A 45 6.43 -18.94 2.56
N GLU A 46 6.71 -17.65 2.29
CA GLU A 46 7.94 -16.98 2.71
C GLU A 46 7.96 -16.78 4.23
N LEU A 47 6.85 -16.31 4.80
CA LEU A 47 6.69 -16.08 6.23
C LEU A 47 6.73 -17.40 7.02
N SER A 48 6.14 -18.48 6.50
CA SER A 48 6.16 -19.79 7.18
C SER A 48 7.55 -20.43 7.24
N LYS A 49 8.46 -20.05 6.34
CA LYS A 49 9.86 -20.49 6.37
C LYS A 49 10.67 -19.78 7.44
N GLN A 50 10.19 -18.64 7.94
CA GLN A 50 10.79 -17.97 9.08
C GLN A 50 10.37 -18.74 10.34
N GLU A 51 11.33 -19.27 11.11
CA GLU A 51 11.05 -20.07 12.32
C GLU A 51 10.26 -19.30 13.39
N GLN A 52 10.24 -17.97 13.32
CA GLN A 52 9.55 -17.11 14.27
C GLN A 52 8.13 -16.79 13.79
N LYS A 53 7.13 -17.51 14.32
CA LYS A 53 5.72 -17.16 14.15
C LYS A 53 5.43 -15.86 14.90
N VAL A 54 5.01 -14.82 14.18
CA VAL A 54 4.60 -13.54 14.77
C VAL A 54 3.10 -13.57 15.05
N THR A 55 2.68 -13.17 16.25
CA THR A 55 1.26 -13.03 16.61
C THR A 55 0.72 -11.66 16.23
N PHE A 56 -0.61 -11.54 16.09
CA PHE A 56 -1.24 -10.26 15.75
C PHE A 56 -0.89 -9.16 16.77
N TRP A 57 -0.93 -9.48 18.07
CA TRP A 57 -0.51 -8.57 19.13
C TRP A 57 0.97 -8.14 19.01
N GLN A 58 1.88 -9.05 18.64
CA GLN A 58 3.28 -8.68 18.43
C GLN A 58 3.46 -7.70 17.26
N ILE A 59 2.57 -7.74 16.26
CA ILE A 59 2.51 -6.75 15.18
C ILE A 59 1.96 -5.43 15.74
N LEU A 60 0.85 -5.46 16.49
CA LEU A 60 0.30 -4.28 17.15
C LEU A 60 1.30 -3.61 18.11
N MET A 61 2.14 -4.37 18.81
CA MET A 61 3.20 -3.83 19.67
C MET A 61 4.27 -3.05 18.91
N LYS A 62 4.37 -3.27 17.59
CA LYS A 62 5.22 -2.44 16.72
C LYS A 62 4.55 -1.12 16.35
N ALA A 63 3.35 -0.81 16.87
CA ALA A 63 2.59 0.40 16.58
C ALA A 63 3.44 1.66 16.62
N LYS A 64 4.32 1.84 17.61
CA LYS A 64 5.22 3.02 17.66
C LYS A 64 6.13 3.12 16.42
N SER A 65 6.69 2.02 15.95
CA SER A 65 7.53 1.98 14.74
C SER A 65 6.69 2.12 13.46
N LEU A 66 5.55 1.44 13.41
CA LEU A 66 4.60 1.51 12.30
C LEU A 66 4.04 2.92 12.14
N ASN A 67 3.73 3.63 13.24
CA ASN A 67 3.26 5.01 13.23
C ASN A 67 4.34 5.98 12.75
N LYS A 68 5.60 5.78 13.15
CA LYS A 68 6.73 6.57 12.61
C LYS A 68 6.83 6.41 11.10
N THR A 69 6.67 5.18 10.60
CA THR A 69 6.63 4.90 9.17
C THR A 69 5.41 5.52 8.49
N TYR A 70 4.23 5.39 9.08
CA TYR A 70 2.99 6.00 8.61
C TYR A 70 3.17 7.51 8.41
N LYS A 71 3.80 8.19 9.38
CA LYS A 71 4.12 9.63 9.28
C LYS A 71 5.06 9.94 8.11
N ARG A 72 6.06 9.08 7.85
CA ARG A 72 6.95 9.24 6.68
C ARG A 72 6.18 9.07 5.37
N ILE A 73 5.29 8.09 5.29
CA ILE A 73 4.41 7.89 4.13
C ILE A 73 3.47 9.08 3.95
N THR A 74 2.97 9.66 5.03
CA THR A 74 2.16 10.90 4.98
C THR A 74 2.95 12.06 4.39
N THR A 75 4.24 12.20 4.73
CA THR A 75 5.12 13.21 4.12
C THR A 75 5.31 12.97 2.62
N VAL A 76 5.50 11.72 2.23
CA VAL A 76 5.61 11.32 0.83
C VAL A 76 4.32 11.66 0.08
N TYR A 77 3.17 11.25 0.61
CA TYR A 77 1.85 11.55 0.06
C TYR A 77 1.66 13.06 -0.19
N LYS A 78 1.95 13.89 0.81
CA LYS A 78 1.88 15.36 0.68
C LYS A 78 2.86 15.97 -0.32
N SER A 79 3.93 15.26 -0.68
CA SER A 79 4.88 15.73 -1.69
C SER A 79 4.45 15.38 -3.13
N LEU A 80 3.57 14.38 -3.25
CA LEU A 80 2.95 13.93 -4.49
C LEU A 80 1.74 14.79 -4.85
N ASP A 81 0.93 15.14 -3.84
CA ASP A 81 -0.18 16.10 -3.93
C ASP A 81 0.37 17.47 -4.36
N ALA A 82 0.33 17.73 -5.66
CA ALA A 82 0.95 18.89 -6.28
C ALA A 82 0.03 20.11 -6.22
N ASN A 83 -1.28 19.87 -6.24
CA ASN A 83 -2.30 20.91 -6.19
C ASN A 83 -2.68 21.31 -4.74
N GLY A 84 -2.32 20.48 -3.75
CA GLY A 84 -2.54 20.71 -2.32
C GLY A 84 -3.98 20.50 -1.88
N ASP A 85 -4.79 19.76 -2.64
CA ASP A 85 -6.20 19.52 -2.36
C ASP A 85 -6.42 18.45 -1.28
N GLY A 86 -5.34 17.73 -0.89
CA GLY A 86 -5.35 16.70 0.14
C GLY A 86 -5.74 15.32 -0.38
N HIS A 87 -5.91 15.17 -1.69
CA HIS A 87 -6.20 13.95 -2.42
C HIS A 87 -5.14 13.72 -3.50
N LEU A 88 -5.07 12.51 -4.06
CA LEU A 88 -4.24 12.25 -5.25
C LEU A 88 -5.14 11.85 -6.41
N ASP A 89 -5.04 12.59 -7.51
CA ASP A 89 -5.76 12.25 -8.74
C ASP A 89 -4.99 11.25 -9.62
N ASP A 90 -5.66 10.75 -10.67
CA ASP A 90 -5.10 9.82 -11.65
C ASP A 90 -3.76 10.33 -12.25
N ALA A 91 -3.63 11.64 -12.47
CA ALA A 91 -2.44 12.23 -13.09
C ALA A 91 -1.28 12.29 -12.09
N GLU A 92 -1.53 12.66 -10.85
CA GLU A 92 -0.55 12.70 -9.77
C GLU A 92 -0.05 11.28 -9.42
N LEU A 93 -0.93 10.29 -9.42
CA LEU A 93 -0.56 8.88 -9.23
C LEU A 93 0.24 8.33 -10.41
N GLN A 94 -0.13 8.66 -11.65
CA GLN A 94 0.65 8.27 -12.83
C GLN A 94 2.04 8.91 -12.82
N GLN A 95 2.13 10.18 -12.39
CA GLN A 95 3.42 10.86 -12.19
C GLN A 95 4.25 10.13 -11.14
N MET A 96 3.65 9.76 -10.00
CA MET A 96 4.33 8.95 -8.99
C MET A 96 4.88 7.65 -9.60
N VAL A 97 4.07 6.85 -10.29
CA VAL A 97 4.52 5.57 -10.87
C VAL A 97 5.72 5.73 -11.80
N ASN A 98 5.73 6.81 -12.59
CA ASN A 98 6.85 7.17 -13.44
C ASN A 98 8.08 7.60 -12.63
N GLU A 99 7.90 8.41 -11.58
CA GLU A 99 8.96 8.82 -10.66
C GLU A 99 9.52 7.64 -9.84
N LEU A 100 8.75 6.59 -9.60
CA LEU A 100 9.23 5.41 -8.87
C LEU A 100 9.92 4.39 -9.76
N GLY A 101 9.94 4.61 -11.08
CA GLY A 101 10.49 3.64 -12.03
C GLY A 101 9.71 2.32 -12.04
N ILE A 102 8.46 2.33 -11.59
CA ILE A 102 7.56 1.17 -11.52
C ILE A 102 6.93 0.88 -12.91
N SER A 103 7.04 1.83 -13.84
CA SER A 103 6.46 1.77 -15.18
C SER A 103 6.88 0.56 -16.02
N GLU A 104 7.99 -0.11 -15.69
CA GLU A 104 8.42 -1.34 -16.38
C GLU A 104 7.70 -2.61 -15.88
N GLU A 105 7.19 -2.60 -14.63
CA GLU A 105 6.59 -3.78 -14.00
C GLU A 105 5.06 -3.69 -13.88
N VAL A 106 4.49 -2.49 -13.93
CA VAL A 106 3.04 -2.24 -13.84
C VAL A 106 2.58 -1.59 -15.13
N THR A 107 1.66 -2.26 -15.82
CA THR A 107 1.06 -1.70 -17.03
C THR A 107 0.13 -0.54 -16.66
N ALA A 108 -0.10 0.40 -17.59
CA ALA A 108 -1.06 1.49 -17.36
C ALA A 108 -2.48 0.95 -17.04
N THR A 109 -2.85 -0.19 -17.60
CA THR A 109 -4.10 -0.88 -17.29
C THR A 109 -4.11 -1.41 -15.85
N ASP A 110 -3.01 -2.03 -15.40
CA ASP A 110 -2.87 -2.48 -14.02
C ASP A 110 -2.98 -1.31 -13.04
N LEU A 111 -2.30 -0.19 -13.32
CA LEU A 111 -2.38 1.00 -12.47
C LEU A 111 -3.82 1.50 -12.36
N LYS A 112 -4.53 1.61 -13.48
CA LYS A 112 -5.93 2.02 -13.49
C LYS A 112 -6.81 1.06 -12.66
N ASN A 113 -6.60 -0.24 -12.80
CA ASN A 113 -7.31 -1.24 -12.02
C ASN A 113 -6.94 -1.16 -10.53
N ILE A 114 -5.68 -0.85 -10.19
CA ILE A 114 -5.26 -0.64 -8.80
C ILE A 114 -5.97 0.58 -8.21
N ILE A 115 -6.03 1.69 -8.94
CA ILE A 115 -6.75 2.90 -8.51
C ILE A 115 -8.23 2.55 -8.27
N GLU A 116 -8.88 1.90 -9.21
CA GLU A 116 -10.28 1.48 -9.09
C GLU A 116 -10.53 0.48 -7.93
N LEU A 117 -9.53 -0.33 -7.57
CA LEU A 117 -9.61 -1.21 -6.40
C LEU A 117 -9.38 -0.49 -5.06
N CYS A 118 -8.60 0.60 -5.07
CA CYS A 118 -8.22 1.33 -3.86
C CYS A 118 -9.21 2.45 -3.53
N ASP A 119 -9.90 3.00 -4.52
CA ASP A 119 -10.97 3.99 -4.37
C ASP A 119 -12.21 3.34 -3.71
N ILE A 120 -12.17 3.24 -2.38
CA ILE A 120 -13.17 2.53 -1.58
C ILE A 120 -14.40 3.41 -1.39
N ASP A 121 -14.23 4.73 -1.24
CA ASP A 121 -15.34 5.66 -1.09
C ASP A 121 -15.96 6.12 -2.43
N GLY A 122 -15.29 5.82 -3.55
CA GLY A 122 -15.78 6.08 -4.91
C GLY A 122 -15.71 7.54 -5.31
N ASP A 123 -14.91 8.35 -4.63
CA ASP A 123 -14.74 9.78 -4.92
C ASP A 123 -13.84 10.05 -6.13
N ARG A 124 -13.23 9.00 -6.70
CA ARG A 124 -12.30 9.02 -7.85
C ARG A 124 -10.99 9.76 -7.58
N THR A 125 -10.68 9.95 -6.32
CA THR A 125 -9.40 10.42 -5.84
C THR A 125 -8.85 9.37 -4.89
N ILE A 126 -7.58 9.52 -4.51
CA ILE A 126 -6.94 8.62 -3.56
C ILE A 126 -6.60 9.39 -2.31
N SER A 127 -7.35 9.12 -1.25
CA SER A 127 -7.02 9.57 0.09
C SER A 127 -5.74 8.91 0.60
N LEU A 128 -5.14 9.44 1.68
CA LEU A 128 -3.94 8.86 2.29
C LEU A 128 -4.11 7.38 2.69
N LYS A 129 -5.33 6.95 3.05
CA LYS A 129 -5.61 5.57 3.45
C LYS A 129 -5.56 4.64 2.25
N GLU A 130 -6.24 5.04 1.18
CA GLU A 130 -6.29 4.32 -0.09
C GLU A 130 -4.92 4.31 -0.77
N PHE A 131 -4.11 5.35 -0.56
CA PHE A 131 -2.72 5.37 -0.97
C PHE A 131 -1.90 4.25 -0.31
N ILE A 132 -2.14 3.95 0.98
CA ILE A 132 -1.47 2.84 1.66
C ILE A 132 -1.94 1.49 1.11
N VAL A 133 -3.23 1.37 0.77
CA VAL A 133 -3.77 0.20 0.06
C VAL A 133 -3.05 0.01 -1.27
N ALA A 134 -2.93 1.07 -2.08
CA ALA A 134 -2.24 1.06 -3.36
C ALA A 134 -0.76 0.67 -3.21
N LEU A 135 -0.02 1.26 -2.25
CA LEU A 135 1.37 0.88 -1.96
C LEU A 135 1.49 -0.59 -1.54
N THR A 136 0.52 -1.11 -0.80
CA THR A 136 0.51 -2.50 -0.34
C THR A 136 0.28 -3.47 -1.52
N ILE A 137 -0.64 -3.14 -2.43
CA ILE A 137 -0.89 -3.90 -3.64
C ILE A 137 0.33 -3.87 -4.57
N LEU A 138 0.91 -2.68 -4.80
CA LEU A 138 2.14 -2.52 -5.60
C LEU A 138 3.29 -3.34 -5.03
N TYR A 139 3.47 -3.36 -3.71
CA TYR A 139 4.45 -4.21 -3.05
C TYR A 139 4.19 -5.71 -3.29
N LEU A 140 2.94 -6.16 -3.17
CA LEU A 140 2.57 -7.56 -3.39
C LEU A 140 2.83 -7.99 -4.82
N LEU A 141 2.53 -7.13 -5.80
CA LEU A 141 2.79 -7.38 -7.21
C LEU A 141 4.27 -7.39 -7.57
N LYS A 142 5.16 -7.17 -6.59
CA LYS A 142 6.62 -7.05 -6.73
C LYS A 142 7.08 -5.90 -7.62
N ALA A 143 6.14 -5.07 -8.06
CA ALA A 143 6.23 -3.96 -8.99
C ALA A 143 7.29 -2.89 -8.68
N VAL A 144 7.90 -2.93 -7.50
CA VAL A 144 8.85 -1.93 -7.06
C VAL A 144 10.24 -2.56 -6.90
N PRO A 145 11.04 -2.66 -7.97
CA PRO A 145 12.35 -3.31 -7.93
C PRO A 145 13.30 -2.63 -6.92
N SER A 146 13.17 -1.32 -6.68
CA SER A 146 13.95 -0.59 -5.67
C SER A 146 13.55 -0.88 -4.21
N ILE A 147 12.34 -1.40 -3.98
CA ILE A 147 11.86 -1.87 -2.67
C ILE A 147 12.31 -3.33 -2.43
N MET A 148 12.65 -4.08 -3.49
CA MET A 148 13.03 -5.50 -3.43
C MET A 148 14.52 -5.77 -3.16
N THR A 149 15.41 -4.78 -3.32
CA THR A 149 16.87 -5.02 -3.24
C THR A 149 17.44 -5.16 -1.84
N GLN A 150 16.63 -5.15 -0.77
CA GLN A 150 17.12 -5.50 0.57
C GLN A 150 16.33 -6.66 1.18
N THR A 151 17.02 -7.81 1.17
CA THR A 151 16.71 -9.02 1.92
C THR A 151 16.28 -8.70 3.35
N SER A 152 15.14 -9.25 3.78
CA SER A 152 14.67 -9.38 5.17
C SER A 152 14.87 -8.15 6.08
N PRO A 153 13.80 -7.48 6.56
CA PRO A 153 13.94 -6.40 7.55
C PRO A 153 14.54 -6.89 8.90
N TYR A 154 14.82 -8.19 9.04
CA TYR A 154 15.54 -8.81 10.14
C TYR A 154 16.87 -9.42 9.70
N LYS A 155 17.85 -8.58 9.36
CA LYS A 155 19.24 -8.91 9.69
C LYS A 155 19.67 -7.93 10.78
N LYS A 156 19.86 -8.44 12.01
CA LYS A 156 20.47 -7.66 13.11
C LYS A 156 21.76 -7.05 12.58
N VAL A 157 21.78 -5.74 12.35
CA VAL A 157 23.05 -5.02 12.20
C VAL A 157 23.68 -5.04 13.58
N ALA A 158 24.83 -5.71 13.71
CA ALA A 158 25.62 -5.67 14.92
C ALA A 158 25.90 -4.20 15.25
N LYS A 159 25.65 -3.78 16.50
CA LYS A 159 25.96 -2.42 16.94
C LYS A 159 27.46 -2.17 16.64
N PRO A 160 27.83 -1.05 16.00
CA PRO A 160 29.24 -0.69 15.88
C PRO A 160 29.82 -0.59 17.29
N SER A 161 31.01 -1.18 17.49
CA SER A 161 31.69 -1.12 18.78
C SER A 161 32.00 0.34 19.13
N ARG A 162 32.04 0.62 20.43
CA ARG A 162 32.34 1.94 21.01
C ARG A 162 33.64 2.54 20.46
N ASP A 163 34.57 1.70 20.03
CA ASP A 163 35.86 2.08 19.46
C ASP A 163 35.75 2.76 18.07
N GLN A 164 34.62 2.63 17.37
CA GLN A 164 34.40 3.26 16.05
C GLN A 164 33.79 4.67 16.13
N LEU A 165 33.34 5.12 17.31
CA LEU A 165 32.75 6.45 17.51
C LEU A 165 33.80 7.55 17.75
N ASP A 166 35.01 7.18 18.15
CA ASP A 166 36.08 8.14 18.46
C ASP A 166 36.86 8.61 17.22
N ALA A 167 36.71 7.93 16.08
CA ALA A 167 37.42 8.27 14.83
C ALA A 167 36.75 9.36 13.98
N VAL A 168 35.52 9.79 14.32
CA VAL A 168 34.74 10.77 13.53
C VAL A 168 34.86 12.20 14.09
N ARG A 169 35.53 12.39 15.25
CA ARG A 169 35.58 13.70 15.92
C ARG A 169 36.71 14.64 15.47
N ASP A 170 37.61 14.21 14.59
CA ASP A 170 38.82 14.99 14.23
C ASP A 170 38.88 15.51 12.78
N ALA A 171 37.77 15.49 12.03
CA ALA A 171 37.73 15.96 10.64
C ALA A 171 36.83 17.19 10.40
N GLN A 172 36.92 18.21 11.26
CA GLN A 172 36.35 19.54 10.99
C GLN A 172 37.38 20.65 11.26
N ARG A 173 38.17 20.96 10.23
CA ARG A 173 38.73 22.30 10.00
C ARG A 173 38.69 22.63 8.50
N ASP A 174 37.86 23.62 8.19
CA ASP A 174 38.08 24.76 7.28
C ASP A 174 38.43 24.49 5.80
N ASP A 175 37.55 24.90 4.90
CA ASP A 175 37.71 26.09 4.04
C ASP A 175 36.51 26.16 3.06
N GLY A 176 36.04 27.36 2.79
CA GLY A 176 34.80 27.64 2.11
C GLY A 176 34.81 27.50 0.59
N THR A 177 33.70 28.01 0.03
CA THR A 177 33.36 28.26 -1.37
C THR A 177 32.46 27.23 -2.07
N ALA A 178 31.46 27.81 -2.76
CA ALA A 178 30.46 27.26 -3.67
C ALA A 178 29.17 26.68 -3.07
N SER A 179 28.13 27.53 -3.01
CA SER A 179 26.73 27.11 -3.07
C SER A 179 26.41 26.55 -4.45
N PRO A 180 25.72 25.39 -4.57
CA PRO A 180 24.91 25.08 -5.74
C PRO A 180 23.42 25.27 -5.42
N SER A 181 22.76 26.07 -6.25
CA SER A 181 21.32 26.21 -6.32
C SER A 181 20.64 24.85 -6.62
N PRO A 182 19.50 24.51 -5.99
CA PRO A 182 18.81 23.26 -6.30
C PRO A 182 17.89 23.42 -7.52
N THR A 183 18.21 22.71 -8.59
CA THR A 183 17.33 22.48 -9.73
C THR A 183 16.19 21.55 -9.31
N ALA A 184 14.95 22.02 -9.42
CA ALA A 184 13.75 21.50 -8.75
C ALA A 184 13.14 20.17 -9.27
N ALA A 185 13.84 19.38 -10.09
CA ALA A 185 13.31 18.13 -10.65
C ALA A 185 13.86 16.85 -9.98
N GLY A 186 15.00 16.93 -9.27
CA GLY A 186 15.64 15.76 -8.65
C GLY A 186 15.24 15.48 -7.19
N GLY A 187 14.51 16.40 -6.55
CA GLY A 187 14.23 16.34 -5.12
C GLY A 187 13.12 15.35 -4.72
N LYS A 188 12.06 15.23 -5.53
CA LYS A 188 10.88 14.40 -5.20
C LYS A 188 11.19 12.89 -5.25
N GLN A 189 11.92 12.48 -6.28
CA GLN A 189 12.39 11.10 -6.44
C GLN A 189 13.31 10.65 -5.28
N GLN A 190 14.19 11.54 -4.80
CA GLN A 190 15.11 11.25 -3.69
C GLN A 190 14.39 11.08 -2.34
N VAL A 191 13.30 11.80 -2.09
CA VAL A 191 12.50 11.70 -0.86
C VAL A 191 11.79 10.34 -0.77
N PHE A 192 11.18 9.88 -1.87
CA PHE A 192 10.51 8.57 -1.88
C PHE A 192 11.50 7.42 -1.77
N LEU A 193 12.58 7.44 -2.57
CA LEU A 193 13.63 6.41 -2.52
C LEU A 193 14.28 6.31 -1.13
N GLY A 194 14.40 7.43 -0.42
CA GLY A 194 14.89 7.48 0.96
C GLY A 194 13.96 6.81 2.00
N CYS A 195 12.67 6.68 1.68
CA CYS A 195 11.65 6.07 2.56
C CYS A 195 11.33 4.60 2.19
N SER A 196 11.98 4.04 1.17
CA SER A 196 11.68 2.69 0.64
C SER A 196 11.71 1.60 1.72
N ASN A 197 12.67 1.66 2.65
CA ASN A 197 12.77 0.70 3.76
C ASN A 197 11.61 0.82 4.76
N ASP A 198 11.09 2.03 4.92
CA ASP A 198 9.99 2.30 5.82
C ASP A 198 8.68 1.83 5.21
N ILE A 199 8.43 2.17 3.95
CA ILE A 199 7.28 1.66 3.19
C ILE A 199 7.27 0.13 3.23
N ASN A 200 8.41 -0.49 2.93
CA ASN A 200 8.63 -1.93 3.07
C ASN A 200 8.23 -2.46 4.44
N TYR A 201 8.67 -1.79 5.50
CA TYR A 201 8.39 -2.19 6.87
C TYR A 201 6.90 -2.16 7.16
N LEU A 202 6.20 -1.05 6.88
CA LEU A 202 4.75 -0.97 7.10
C LEU A 202 4.02 -2.04 6.31
N VAL A 203 4.23 -2.07 5.00
CA VAL A 203 3.52 -2.97 4.09
C VAL A 203 3.77 -4.43 4.45
N HIS A 204 5.01 -4.80 4.78
CA HIS A 204 5.34 -6.14 5.25
C HIS A 204 4.49 -6.54 6.47
N TRP A 205 4.38 -5.67 7.47
CA TRP A 205 3.62 -5.95 8.68
C TRP A 205 2.11 -5.97 8.46
N VAL A 206 1.59 -5.11 7.58
CA VAL A 206 0.18 -5.13 7.19
C VAL A 206 -0.17 -6.46 6.53
N VAL A 207 0.64 -6.91 5.55
CA VAL A 207 0.44 -8.20 4.87
C VAL A 207 0.59 -9.36 5.85
N ALA A 208 1.59 -9.31 6.74
CA ALA A 208 1.76 -10.34 7.76
C ALA A 208 0.55 -10.42 8.70
N ALA A 209 -0.02 -9.27 9.10
CA ALA A 209 -1.22 -9.22 9.93
C ALA A 209 -2.44 -9.82 9.21
N TYR A 210 -2.67 -9.44 7.95
CA TYR A 210 -3.75 -10.01 7.15
C TYR A 210 -3.66 -11.54 7.03
N LEU A 211 -2.47 -12.07 6.74
CA LEU A 211 -2.23 -13.51 6.57
C LEU A 211 -2.37 -14.34 7.85
N ILE A 212 -2.42 -13.71 9.03
CA ILE A 212 -2.78 -14.40 10.27
C ILE A 212 -4.24 -14.84 10.24
N PHE A 213 -5.11 -14.03 9.63
CA PHE A 213 -6.55 -14.28 9.57
C PHE A 213 -6.97 -15.02 8.29
N ASP A 214 -6.35 -14.70 7.13
CA ASP A 214 -6.57 -15.41 5.87
C ASP A 214 -5.78 -16.74 5.83
N VAL A 215 -6.24 -17.71 6.63
CA VAL A 215 -5.55 -18.99 6.86
C VAL A 215 -5.62 -19.95 5.67
N ASP A 216 -6.56 -19.80 4.78
CA ASP A 216 -6.69 -20.57 3.54
C ASP A 216 -6.23 -19.82 2.28
N CYS A 217 -5.88 -18.52 2.41
CA CYS A 217 -5.47 -17.67 1.29
C CYS A 217 -6.52 -17.62 0.18
N THR A 218 -7.77 -17.41 0.59
CA THR A 218 -8.89 -17.21 -0.32
C THR A 218 -8.90 -15.79 -0.88
N GLY A 219 -8.19 -14.86 -0.24
CA GLY A 219 -8.26 -13.43 -0.56
C GLY A 219 -9.34 -12.68 0.22
N HIS A 220 -10.03 -13.37 1.13
CA HIS A 220 -10.97 -12.78 2.07
C HIS A 220 -10.85 -13.43 3.45
N ILE A 221 -11.24 -12.70 4.48
CA ILE A 221 -11.31 -13.18 5.86
C ILE A 221 -12.78 -13.38 6.21
N ASP A 222 -13.15 -14.63 6.50
CA ASP A 222 -14.52 -14.94 6.95
C ASP A 222 -14.71 -14.72 8.45
N LYS A 223 -15.84 -14.10 8.83
CA LYS A 223 -16.19 -13.90 10.24
C LYS A 223 -16.17 -15.19 11.05
N ALA A 224 -16.72 -16.27 10.47
CA ALA A 224 -16.78 -17.57 11.13
C ALA A 224 -15.38 -18.17 11.38
N THR A 225 -14.42 -17.89 10.50
CA THR A 225 -13.04 -18.35 10.60
C THR A 225 -12.31 -17.60 11.72
N VAL A 226 -12.47 -16.28 11.80
CA VAL A 226 -11.92 -15.45 12.88
C VAL A 226 -12.50 -15.84 14.24
N GLN A 227 -13.81 -16.04 14.35
CA GLN A 227 -14.45 -16.45 15.61
C GLN A 227 -13.97 -17.82 16.09
N LYS A 228 -13.69 -18.77 15.17
CA LYS A 228 -13.09 -20.06 15.52
C LYS A 228 -11.67 -19.88 16.06
N MET A 229 -10.85 -19.05 15.42
CA MET A 229 -9.49 -18.75 15.87
C MET A 229 -9.48 -18.08 17.24
N GLN A 230 -10.37 -17.13 17.49
CA GLN A 230 -10.47 -16.45 18.78
C GLN A 230 -10.80 -17.42 19.91
N ARG A 231 -11.81 -18.29 19.72
CA ARG A 231 -12.16 -19.33 20.71
C ARG A 231 -11.02 -20.31 20.97
N GLN A 232 -10.18 -20.57 19.98
CA GLN A 232 -9.01 -21.43 20.14
C GLN A 232 -7.89 -20.69 20.90
N ASN A 233 -7.61 -19.44 20.54
CA ASN A 233 -6.61 -18.61 21.22
C ASN A 233 -6.98 -18.34 22.68
N GLU A 234 -8.26 -18.09 23.00
CA GLU A 234 -8.74 -17.93 24.38
C GLU A 234 -8.45 -19.16 25.26
N LYS A 235 -8.52 -20.36 24.68
CA LYS A 235 -8.20 -21.61 25.39
C LYS A 235 -6.71 -21.83 25.60
N GLU A 236 -5.88 -21.41 24.65
CA GLU A 236 -4.44 -21.68 24.64
C GLU A 236 -3.64 -20.56 25.34
N ASN A 237 -4.00 -19.29 25.10
CA ASN A 237 -3.19 -18.11 25.41
C ASN A 237 -3.98 -17.00 26.15
N GLY A 238 -5.29 -17.19 26.41
CA GLY A 238 -6.15 -16.19 27.06
C GLY A 238 -6.79 -15.19 26.10
N SER A 239 -7.53 -14.21 26.65
CA SER A 239 -8.27 -13.19 25.89
C SER A 239 -7.34 -12.08 25.39
N ASP A 240 -6.46 -12.42 24.45
CA ASP A 240 -5.71 -11.41 23.70
C ASP A 240 -6.62 -10.77 22.63
N LEU A 241 -6.43 -9.48 22.36
CA LEU A 241 -7.32 -8.66 21.52
C LEU A 241 -7.21 -9.10 20.05
N PHE A 242 -7.92 -10.17 19.69
CA PHE A 242 -7.75 -10.82 18.40
C PHE A 242 -8.39 -10.00 17.28
N LEU A 243 -9.69 -9.70 17.37
CA LEU A 243 -10.47 -8.75 16.56
C LEU A 243 -11.82 -8.58 17.30
N SER A 244 -12.09 -7.46 17.99
CA SER A 244 -13.38 -7.27 18.67
C SER A 244 -14.53 -7.17 17.66
N GLU A 245 -15.78 -7.37 18.09
CA GLU A 245 -16.95 -7.15 17.22
C GLU A 245 -17.01 -5.70 16.70
N ASP A 246 -16.56 -4.72 17.50
CA ASP A 246 -16.46 -3.33 17.06
C ASP A 246 -15.42 -3.18 15.93
N ARG A 247 -14.22 -3.74 16.13
CA ARG A 247 -13.17 -3.74 15.10
C ARG A 247 -13.58 -4.53 13.86
N TRP A 248 -14.37 -5.60 14.00
CA TRP A 248 -14.95 -6.30 12.85
C TRP A 248 -15.85 -5.37 12.03
N GLY A 249 -16.78 -4.68 12.69
CA GLY A 249 -17.70 -3.75 12.03
C GLY A 249 -17.02 -2.54 11.39
N GLU A 250 -15.82 -2.17 11.85
CA GLU A 250 -14.99 -1.15 11.22
C GLU A 250 -14.32 -1.64 9.92
N ILE A 251 -13.95 -2.92 9.82
CA ILE A 251 -13.28 -3.45 8.63
C ILE A 251 -14.31 -3.89 7.56
N ASP A 252 -15.36 -4.59 7.97
CA ASP A 252 -16.44 -5.11 7.11
C ASP A 252 -17.41 -3.96 6.76
N TRP A 253 -16.93 -2.99 5.98
CA TRP A 253 -17.65 -1.73 5.68
C TRP A 253 -18.89 -1.97 4.81
N ASP A 254 -18.82 -2.91 3.88
CA ASP A 254 -19.93 -3.27 3.00
C ASP A 254 -20.93 -4.24 3.67
N LYS A 255 -20.56 -4.79 4.83
CA LYS A 255 -21.36 -5.69 5.68
C LYS A 255 -21.75 -6.98 4.99
N ASN A 256 -20.92 -7.46 4.07
CA ASN A 256 -21.13 -8.72 3.39
C ASN A 256 -20.74 -9.93 4.28
N GLY A 257 -20.12 -9.70 5.45
CA GLY A 257 -19.72 -10.73 6.41
C GLY A 257 -18.39 -11.41 6.10
N GLN A 258 -17.72 -10.95 5.04
CA GLN A 258 -16.36 -11.22 4.66
C GLN A 258 -15.57 -9.91 4.73
N VAL A 259 -14.26 -10.02 4.85
CA VAL A 259 -13.36 -8.88 4.80
C VAL A 259 -12.36 -9.13 3.68
N ASP A 260 -12.42 -8.34 2.62
CA ASP A 260 -11.48 -8.39 1.53
C ASP A 260 -10.11 -7.82 1.94
N PHE A 261 -9.08 -8.13 1.16
CA PHE A 261 -7.72 -7.66 1.42
C PHE A 261 -7.64 -6.13 1.51
N GLU A 262 -8.30 -5.43 0.58
CA GLU A 262 -8.28 -3.97 0.52
C GLU A 262 -8.92 -3.33 1.76
N GLU A 263 -10.04 -3.90 2.22
CA GLU A 263 -10.79 -3.46 3.40
C GLU A 263 -9.95 -3.61 4.67
N PHE A 264 -9.29 -4.76 4.83
CA PHE A 264 -8.39 -4.99 5.94
C PHE A 264 -7.25 -3.97 5.97
N VAL A 265 -6.58 -3.74 4.82
CA VAL A 265 -5.46 -2.79 4.74
C VAL A 265 -5.93 -1.38 5.08
N PHE A 266 -7.07 -0.97 4.55
CA PHE A 266 -7.67 0.34 4.80
C PHE A 266 -7.93 0.56 6.29
N ALA A 267 -8.66 -0.35 6.94
CA ALA A 267 -8.99 -0.24 8.37
C ALA A 267 -7.77 -0.39 9.28
N PHE A 268 -6.89 -1.36 9.00
CA PHE A 268 -5.70 -1.61 9.82
C PHE A 268 -4.73 -0.40 9.81
N SER A 269 -4.69 0.36 8.71
CA SER A 269 -3.90 1.60 8.64
C SER A 269 -4.34 2.66 9.64
N GLU A 270 -5.63 2.71 10.00
CA GLU A 270 -6.17 3.59 11.03
C GLU A 270 -5.85 3.09 12.44
N TRP A 271 -5.94 1.78 12.67
CA TRP A 271 -5.66 1.22 13.99
C TRP A 271 -4.22 1.50 14.43
N ILE A 272 -3.26 1.47 13.49
CA ILE A 272 -1.87 1.85 13.75
C ILE A 272 -1.75 3.29 14.29
N LYS A 273 -2.68 4.19 13.95
CA LYS A 273 -2.74 5.54 14.53
C LYS A 273 -3.27 5.50 15.95
N ASP A 274 -4.39 4.82 16.18
CA ASP A 274 -5.07 4.78 17.48
C ASP A 274 -4.17 4.16 18.56
N PHE A 275 -3.50 3.05 18.25
CA PHE A 275 -2.56 2.37 19.16
C PHE A 275 -1.32 3.21 19.51
N SER A 276 -1.10 4.35 18.84
CA SER A 276 0.00 5.27 19.16
C SER A 276 -0.38 6.37 20.15
N HIS A 277 -1.67 6.67 20.31
CA HIS A 277 -2.17 7.73 21.19
C HIS A 277 -2.23 7.28 22.66
N ASP A 278 -2.50 6.00 22.91
CA ASP A 278 -2.57 5.43 24.27
C ASP A 278 -1.19 5.19 24.93
N ALA A 279 -0.09 5.41 24.21
CA ALA A 279 1.25 5.04 24.67
C ALA A 279 2.12 6.22 25.12
N THR A 280 1.52 7.40 25.35
CA THR A 280 2.23 8.65 25.67
C THR A 280 1.73 9.48 26.86
N ASP A 281 0.74 9.04 27.65
CA ASP A 281 0.25 9.87 28.78
C ASP A 281 0.62 9.38 30.19
N ASP A 282 1.55 8.44 30.33
CA ASP A 282 2.15 8.11 31.64
C ASP A 282 3.67 7.85 31.52
N ALA A 283 4.47 8.90 31.56
CA ALA A 283 5.85 8.92 32.07
C ALA A 283 6.40 10.35 32.20
#